data_AF-A0A974P4X7-F1
#
_entry.id   AF-A0A974P4X7-F1
#
_cell.length_a   1.000
_cell.length_b   1.000
_cell.length_c   1.000
_cell.angle_alpha   90.00
_cell.angle_beta   90.00
_cell.angle_gamma   90.00
#
_symmetry.space_group_name_H-M   'P 1'
#
loop_
_entity.id
_entity.type
_entity.pdbx_description
1 polymer ?
#
loop_
_entity_poly.entity_id
_entity_poly.type
_entity_poly.pdbx_seq_one_letter_code
_entity_poly.pdbx_strand_id
1 'polypeptide(L)'
;MDAIVDAFCPPGIVDEDNIRAAVGEALTEALEGADLFDPTAINNYTVVVATRAFVAELVFTAVIAEQGQSAENASPQQAIARENDLRSMVREVTDVIATPIIQSAGPALTQDRVAQLVTQIATIVYEEMSGWE
;
A
#
# COMPACT_ATOMS: atom_id res chain seq x y z
N MET A 1 9.21 8.88 12.38
CA MET A 1 8.37 8.11 11.45
C MET A 1 6.90 8.39 11.69
N ASP A 2 6.45 8.27 12.94
CA ASP A 2 5.03 8.24 13.33
C ASP A 2 4.19 9.38 12.77
N ALA A 3 4.65 10.64 12.83
CA ALA A 3 3.89 11.78 12.31
C ALA A 3 3.66 11.77 10.78
N ILE A 4 4.56 11.15 10.00
CA ILE A 4 4.34 10.98 8.55
C ILE A 4 3.39 9.82 8.32
N VAL A 5 3.61 8.70 9.01
CA VAL A 5 2.72 7.55 8.97
C VAL A 5 1.31 7.98 9.36
N ASP A 6 1.13 8.86 10.35
CA ASP A 6 -0.17 9.46 10.72
C ASP A 6 -0.80 10.30 9.60
N ALA A 7 0.01 10.99 8.81
CA ALA A 7 -0.47 11.77 7.67
C ALA A 7 -0.94 10.88 6.50
N PHE A 8 -0.31 9.72 6.32
CA PHE A 8 -0.72 8.73 5.32
C PHE A 8 -1.81 7.78 5.83
N CYS A 9 -1.84 7.51 7.12
CA CYS A 9 -2.68 6.53 7.78
C CYS A 9 -3.54 7.23 8.86
N PRO A 10 -4.67 7.87 8.49
CA PRO A 10 -5.60 8.42 9.48
C PRO A 10 -6.16 7.31 10.38
N PRO A 11 -6.53 7.59 11.64
CA PRO A 11 -7.01 6.55 12.57
C PRO A 11 -8.30 5.89 12.09
N GLY A 12 -8.47 4.60 12.39
CA GLY A 12 -9.69 3.84 12.09
C GLY A 12 -9.70 3.12 10.75
N ILE A 13 -8.53 2.92 10.14
CA ILE A 13 -8.37 2.08 8.94
C ILE A 13 -8.45 0.60 9.34
N VAL A 14 -8.92 -0.24 8.43
CA VAL A 14 -8.88 -1.70 8.61
C VAL A 14 -7.42 -2.15 8.70
N ASP A 15 -7.10 -2.98 9.69
CA ASP A 15 -5.75 -3.52 9.91
C ASP A 15 -4.67 -2.44 10.05
N GLU A 16 -5.01 -1.40 10.83
CA GLU A 16 -4.21 -0.19 11.04
C GLU A 16 -2.75 -0.47 11.41
N ASP A 17 -2.48 -1.46 12.28
CA ASP A 17 -1.12 -1.80 12.70
C ASP A 17 -0.26 -2.30 11.52
N ASN A 18 -0.80 -3.18 10.67
CA ASN A 18 -0.09 -3.72 9.52
C ASN A 18 0.14 -2.67 8.43
N ILE A 19 -0.88 -1.87 8.12
CA ILE A 19 -0.77 -0.81 7.12
C ILE A 19 0.27 0.24 7.55
N ARG A 20 0.25 0.64 8.82
CA ARG A 20 1.21 1.61 9.36
C ARG A 20 2.64 1.07 9.34
N ALA A 21 2.82 -0.21 9.66
CA ALA A 21 4.13 -0.87 9.58
C ALA A 21 4.68 -0.88 8.14
N ALA A 22 3.85 -1.29 7.16
CA ALA A 22 4.26 -1.34 5.76
C ALA A 22 4.58 0.04 5.17
N VAL A 23 3.79 1.06 5.49
CA VAL A 23 4.09 2.45 5.08
C VAL A 23 5.38 2.94 5.74
N GLY A 24 5.61 2.60 7.02
CA GLY A 24 6.84 2.92 7.73
C GLY A 24 8.09 2.28 7.12
N GLU A 25 8.03 1.00 6.77
CA GLU A 25 9.11 0.28 6.09
C GLU A 25 9.41 0.89 4.72
N ALA A 26 8.38 1.10 3.90
CA ALA A 26 8.54 1.68 2.57
C ALA A 26 9.13 3.10 2.61
N LEU A 27 8.74 3.91 3.59
CA LEU A 27 9.32 5.24 3.82
C LEU A 27 10.78 5.15 4.28
N THR A 28 11.12 4.15 5.10
CA THR A 28 12.50 3.93 5.57
C THR A 28 13.41 3.58 4.39
N GLU A 29 12.97 2.68 3.51
CA GLU A 29 13.69 2.31 2.29
C GLU A 29 13.84 3.52 1.34
N ALA A 30 12.76 4.29 1.14
CA ALA A 30 12.78 5.45 0.24
C ALA A 30 13.63 6.62 0.74
N LEU A 31 13.87 6.69 2.06
CA LEU A 31 14.65 7.72 2.73
C LEU A 31 16.05 7.24 3.14
N GLU A 32 16.49 6.06 2.66
CA GLU A 32 17.80 5.48 2.98
C GLU A 32 18.94 6.52 2.87
N GLY A 33 19.79 6.57 3.90
CA GLY A 33 20.96 7.47 3.96
C GLY A 33 20.77 8.75 4.80
N ALA A 34 19.60 8.97 5.39
CA ALA A 34 19.38 10.06 6.35
C ALA A 34 19.56 9.58 7.80
N ASP A 35 20.71 9.89 8.42
CA ASP A 35 20.97 9.61 9.86
C ASP A 35 20.02 10.39 10.80
N LEU A 36 19.38 11.44 10.27
CA LEU A 36 18.39 12.28 10.93
C LEU A 36 17.25 12.57 9.97
N PHE A 37 16.02 12.30 10.39
CA PHE A 37 14.83 12.59 9.60
C PHE A 37 14.64 14.11 9.39
N ASP A 38 14.61 14.54 8.13
CA ASP A 38 14.33 15.91 7.73
C ASP A 38 12.93 15.96 7.06
N PRO A 39 11.93 16.65 7.65
CA PRO A 39 10.63 16.84 7.03
C PRO A 39 10.69 17.52 5.66
N THR A 40 11.76 18.27 5.37
CA THR A 40 11.98 18.88 4.06
C THR A 40 12.52 17.91 3.01
N ALA A 41 12.95 16.71 3.43
CA ALA A 41 13.31 15.61 2.54
C ALA A 41 12.08 14.91 1.93
N ILE A 42 10.86 15.20 2.41
CA ILE A 42 9.62 14.73 1.77
C ILE A 42 9.52 15.39 0.40
N ASN A 43 9.66 14.57 -0.63
CA ASN A 43 9.59 14.95 -2.03
C ASN A 43 8.59 14.05 -2.78
N ASN A 44 8.34 14.35 -4.06
CA ASN A 44 7.38 13.58 -4.87
C ASN A 44 7.68 12.07 -4.88
N TYR A 45 8.95 11.67 -4.83
CA TYR A 45 9.34 10.26 -4.80
C TYR A 45 8.90 9.57 -3.51
N THR A 46 9.16 10.18 -2.35
CA THR A 46 8.72 9.63 -1.05
C THR A 46 7.20 9.53 -0.94
N VAL A 47 6.46 10.48 -1.54
CA VAL A 47 4.99 10.43 -1.58
C VAL A 47 4.50 9.30 -2.48
N VAL A 48 5.13 9.08 -3.64
CA VAL A 48 4.81 7.95 -4.53
C VAL A 48 5.03 6.63 -3.81
N VAL A 49 6.17 6.45 -3.13
CA VAL A 49 6.50 5.21 -2.43
C VAL A 49 5.51 4.93 -1.29
N ALA A 50 5.25 5.93 -0.43
CA ALA A 50 4.31 5.77 0.68
C ALA A 50 2.88 5.48 0.20
N THR A 51 2.42 6.18 -0.85
CA THR A 51 1.09 5.96 -1.42
C THR A 51 0.95 4.56 -2.02
N ARG A 52 1.99 4.07 -2.71
CA ARG A 52 2.01 2.71 -3.26
C ARG A 52 1.95 1.65 -2.17
N ALA A 53 2.76 1.79 -1.12
CA ALA A 53 2.78 0.86 0.00
C ALA A 53 1.42 0.83 0.71
N PHE A 54 0.83 2.01 0.95
CA PHE A 54 -0.49 2.14 1.56
C PHE A 54 -1.58 1.44 0.75
N VAL A 55 -1.65 1.68 -0.57
CA VAL A 55 -2.69 1.07 -1.42
C VAL A 55 -2.50 -0.43 -1.55
N ALA A 56 -1.25 -0.91 -1.67
CA ALA A 56 -0.96 -2.33 -1.78
C ALA A 56 -1.45 -3.11 -0.56
N GLU A 57 -1.17 -2.65 0.67
CA GLU A 57 -1.66 -3.32 1.87
C GLU A 57 -3.19 -3.19 2.03
N LEU A 58 -3.78 -2.03 1.69
CA LEU A 58 -5.24 -1.87 1.74
C LEU A 58 -5.96 -2.90 0.85
N VAL A 59 -5.48 -3.09 -0.38
CA VAL A 59 -6.06 -4.07 -1.31
C VAL A 59 -5.78 -5.50 -0.85
N PHE A 60 -4.56 -5.77 -0.38
CA PHE A 60 -4.20 -7.09 0.13
C PHE A 60 -5.10 -7.51 1.31
N THR A 61 -5.31 -6.62 2.29
CA THR A 61 -6.20 -6.87 3.43
C THR A 61 -7.65 -7.13 2.98
N ALA A 62 -8.14 -6.39 1.98
CA ALA A 62 -9.47 -6.61 1.41
C ALA A 62 -9.59 -7.99 0.75
N VAL A 63 -8.62 -8.37 -0.10
CA VAL A 63 -8.63 -9.66 -0.80
C VAL A 63 -8.51 -10.84 0.18
N ILE A 64 -7.63 -10.77 1.18
CA ILE A 64 -7.51 -11.82 2.20
C ILE A 64 -8.79 -11.96 3.03
N ALA A 65 -9.43 -10.86 3.40
CA ALA A 65 -10.67 -10.89 4.17
C ALA A 65 -11.80 -11.63 3.41
N GLU A 66 -11.85 -11.49 2.08
CA GLU A 66 -12.79 -12.21 1.23
C GLU A 66 -12.39 -13.67 1.00
N GLN A 67 -11.09 -13.96 0.86
CA GLN A 67 -10.57 -15.32 0.71
C GLN A 67 -10.61 -16.17 1.99
N GLY A 68 -11.01 -15.61 3.14
CA GLY A 68 -11.08 -16.28 4.44
C GLY A 68 -11.90 -17.57 4.48
N GLN A 69 -12.68 -17.88 3.43
CA GLN A 69 -13.45 -19.12 3.30
C GLN A 69 -12.75 -20.22 2.48
N SER A 70 -11.66 -19.94 1.74
CA SER A 70 -11.05 -20.89 0.81
C SER A 70 -9.80 -21.62 1.36
N ALA A 71 -9.40 -21.29 2.60
CA ALA A 71 -8.18 -21.80 3.23
C ALA A 71 -8.35 -23.10 4.04
N GLU A 72 -9.54 -23.71 4.07
CA GLU A 72 -9.90 -24.76 5.03
C GLU A 72 -9.05 -26.06 4.98
N ASN A 73 -8.13 -26.22 4.02
CA ASN A 73 -7.32 -27.44 3.87
C ASN A 73 -5.81 -27.21 3.63
N ALA A 74 -5.27 -26.01 3.86
CA ALA A 74 -3.83 -25.75 3.69
C ALA A 74 -3.05 -26.02 4.99
N SER A 75 -1.84 -26.58 4.88
CA SER A 75 -0.92 -26.62 6.02
C SER A 75 -0.47 -25.19 6.40
N PRO A 76 -0.03 -24.93 7.64
CA PRO A 76 0.43 -23.60 8.04
C PRO A 76 1.52 -23.03 7.12
N GLN A 77 2.44 -23.87 6.65
CA GLN A 77 3.49 -23.46 5.72
C GLN A 77 2.95 -23.10 4.34
N GLN A 78 1.94 -23.85 3.85
CA GLN A 78 1.28 -23.56 2.58
C GLN A 78 0.42 -22.30 2.66
N ALA A 79 -0.23 -22.05 3.80
CA ALA A 79 -0.98 -20.84 4.05
C ALA A 79 -0.06 -19.61 4.02
N ILE A 80 1.09 -19.66 4.72
CA ILE A 80 2.09 -18.58 4.72
C ILE A 80 2.65 -18.35 3.31
N ALA A 81 2.98 -19.41 2.58
CA ALA A 81 3.50 -19.28 1.21
C ALA A 81 2.49 -18.59 0.28
N ARG A 82 1.22 -19.04 0.31
CA ARG A 82 0.14 -18.43 -0.47
C ARG A 82 -0.08 -16.97 -0.11
N GLU A 83 -0.03 -16.64 1.18
CA GLU A 83 -0.18 -15.26 1.63
C GLU A 83 0.95 -14.37 1.09
N ASN A 84 2.20 -14.84 1.15
CA ASN A 84 3.35 -14.10 0.64
C ASN A 84 3.32 -13.95 -0.88
N ASP A 85 2.92 -14.99 -1.60
CA ASP A 85 2.76 -14.95 -3.05
C ASP A 85 1.67 -13.94 -3.45
N LEU A 86 0.52 -13.97 -2.77
CA LEU A 86 -0.57 -13.02 -2.98
C LEU A 86 -0.12 -11.59 -2.65
N ARG A 87 0.55 -11.37 -1.52
CA ARG A 87 1.07 -10.05 -1.12
C ARG A 87 2.05 -9.51 -2.15
N SER A 88 2.92 -10.36 -2.70
CA SER A 88 3.87 -9.98 -3.76
C SER A 88 3.15 -9.60 -5.06
N MET A 89 2.16 -10.40 -5.47
CA MET A 89 1.35 -10.12 -6.65
C MET A 89 0.58 -8.80 -6.52
N VAL A 90 -0.07 -8.55 -5.37
CA VAL A 90 -0.78 -7.28 -5.12
C VAL A 90 0.20 -6.10 -5.19
N ARG A 91 1.42 -6.23 -4.65
CA ARG A 91 2.45 -5.19 -4.73
C ARG A 91 2.89 -4.90 -6.17
N GLU A 92 3.12 -5.94 -6.97
CA GLU A 92 3.51 -5.79 -8.38
C GLU A 92 2.41 -5.12 -9.22
N VAL A 93 1.16 -5.58 -9.07
CA VAL A 93 0.00 -5.00 -9.77
C VAL A 93 -0.23 -3.56 -9.33
N THR A 94 -0.12 -3.29 -8.02
CA THR A 94 -0.21 -1.93 -7.48
C THR A 94 0.88 -1.02 -8.04
N ASP A 95 2.12 -1.48 -8.15
CA ASP A 95 3.19 -0.68 -8.75
C ASP A 95 2.85 -0.24 -10.18
N VAL A 96 2.50 -1.22 -11.02
CA VAL A 96 2.22 -1.01 -12.44
C VAL A 96 1.08 -0.01 -12.64
N ILE A 97 0.03 -0.08 -11.84
CA ILE A 97 -1.16 0.80 -11.93
C ILE A 97 -0.91 2.16 -11.26
N ALA A 98 -0.39 2.17 -10.04
CA ALA A 98 -0.29 3.37 -9.21
C ALA A 98 0.77 4.34 -9.73
N THR A 99 1.92 3.84 -10.20
CA THR A 99 3.04 4.67 -10.63
C THR A 99 2.65 5.73 -11.69
N PRO A 100 2.05 5.38 -12.84
CA PRO A 100 1.65 6.38 -13.83
C PRO A 100 0.54 7.31 -13.34
N ILE A 101 -0.41 6.80 -12.54
CA ILE A 101 -1.52 7.59 -11.98
C ILE A 101 -0.98 8.68 -11.05
N ILE A 102 -0.10 8.33 -10.11
CA ILE A 102 0.47 9.27 -9.15
C ILE A 102 1.40 10.27 -9.87
N GLN A 103 2.23 9.81 -10.81
CA GLN A 103 3.10 10.71 -11.59
C GLN A 103 2.30 11.73 -12.41
N SER A 104 1.14 11.34 -12.95
CA SER A 104 0.26 12.24 -13.70
C SER A 104 -0.49 13.27 -12.83
N ALA A 105 -0.64 13.01 -11.54
CA ALA A 105 -1.38 13.87 -10.62
C ALA A 105 -0.63 15.18 -10.28
N GLY A 106 0.66 15.25 -10.55
CA GLY A 106 1.49 16.44 -10.36
C GLY A 106 1.91 16.70 -8.89
N PRO A 107 2.67 17.77 -8.62
CA PRO A 107 3.33 18.00 -7.32
C PRO A 107 2.39 18.52 -6.21
N ALA A 108 1.17 18.92 -6.55
CA ALA A 108 0.21 19.48 -5.59
C ALA A 108 -0.85 18.43 -5.24
N LEU A 109 -0.51 17.53 -4.32
CA LEU A 109 -1.43 16.54 -3.80
C LEU A 109 -2.10 17.09 -2.53
N THR A 110 -3.31 17.63 -2.68
CA THR A 110 -4.17 17.92 -1.53
C THR A 110 -4.62 16.61 -0.89
N GLN A 111 -5.02 16.65 0.39
CA GLN A 111 -5.55 15.47 1.09
C GLN A 111 -6.74 14.82 0.32
N ASP A 112 -7.66 15.64 -0.18
CA ASP A 112 -8.79 15.16 -1.00
C ASP A 112 -8.30 14.48 -2.29
N ARG A 113 -7.24 15.00 -2.91
CA ARG A 113 -6.68 14.42 -4.11
C ARG A 113 -5.99 13.09 -3.84
N VAL A 114 -5.26 12.98 -2.72
CA VAL A 114 -4.66 11.71 -2.27
C VAL A 114 -5.76 10.68 -2.01
N ALA A 115 -6.82 11.05 -1.30
CA ALA A 115 -7.94 10.15 -1.05
C ALA A 115 -8.59 9.64 -2.36
N GLN A 116 -8.82 10.52 -3.33
CA GLN A 116 -9.33 10.13 -4.66
C GLN A 116 -8.38 9.19 -5.40
N LEU A 117 -7.08 9.46 -5.37
CA LEU A 117 -6.07 8.62 -6.01
C LEU A 117 -6.02 7.24 -5.35
N VAL A 118 -6.02 7.19 -4.03
CA VAL A 118 -6.08 5.94 -3.25
C VAL A 118 -7.32 5.14 -3.63
N THR A 119 -8.51 5.76 -3.63
CA THR A 119 -9.75 5.08 -4.03
C THR A 119 -9.66 4.58 -5.48
N GLN A 120 -9.22 5.42 -6.41
CA GLN A 120 -9.08 5.05 -7.83
C GLN A 120 -8.12 3.86 -8.02
N ILE A 121 -6.94 3.93 -7.43
CA ILE A 121 -5.92 2.88 -7.56
C ILE A 121 -6.42 1.59 -6.89
N ALA A 122 -6.97 1.68 -5.68
CA ALA A 122 -7.51 0.51 -4.98
C ALA A 122 -8.62 -0.17 -5.79
N THR A 123 -9.53 0.59 -6.39
CA THR A 123 -10.57 0.05 -7.27
C THR A 123 -9.99 -0.67 -8.48
N ILE A 124 -9.04 -0.05 -9.21
CA ILE A 124 -8.46 -0.66 -10.41
C ILE A 124 -7.64 -1.90 -10.05
N VAL A 125 -6.81 -1.84 -9.00
CA VAL A 125 -6.02 -3.00 -8.55
C VAL A 125 -6.96 -4.13 -8.13
N TYR A 126 -8.02 -3.83 -7.39
CA TYR A 126 -9.00 -4.82 -6.99
C TYR A 126 -9.71 -5.46 -8.21
N GLU A 127 -10.20 -4.65 -9.15
CA GLU A 127 -10.84 -5.14 -10.39
C GLU A 127 -9.90 -6.03 -11.22
N GLU A 128 -8.63 -5.63 -11.37
CA GLU A 128 -7.62 -6.44 -12.05
C GLU A 128 -7.37 -7.77 -11.33
N MET A 129 -7.28 -7.76 -9.99
CA MET A 129 -7.10 -8.97 -9.18
C MET A 129 -8.33 -9.90 -9.26
N SER A 130 -9.55 -9.35 -9.24
CA SER A 130 -10.78 -10.14 -9.38
C SER A 130 -10.96 -10.74 -10.78
N GLY A 131 -10.34 -10.16 -11.81
CA GLY A 131 -10.37 -10.70 -13.18
C GLY A 131 -9.50 -11.94 -13.39
N TRP A 132 -8.70 -12.34 -12.39
CA TRP A 132 -7.78 -13.49 -12.48
C TRP A 132 -8.37 -14.77 -11.84
N GLU A 133 -9.64 -14.73 -11.40
CA GLU A 133 -10.46 -15.92 -11.06
C GLU A 133 -11.01 -16.63 -12.30
#